data_AF-A0A9W6TG64-F1
#
_entry.id   AF-A0A9W6TG64-F1
#
_cell.length_a   1.000
_cell.length_b   1.000
_cell.length_c   1.000
_cell.angle_alpha   90.00
_cell.angle_beta   90.00
_cell.angle_gamma   90.00
#
_symmetry.space_group_name_H-M   'P 1'
#
loop_
_entity.id
_entity.type
_entity.pdbx_description
1 polymer ?
#
loop_
_entity_poly.entity_id
_entity_poly.type
_entity_poly.pdbx_seq_one_letter_code
_entity_poly.pdbx_strand_id
1 'polypeptide(L)'
;MIALLTYSSAASAEGSYYPHRVRKNDDIKRNLRAETTNESDDDEERLLGIDSLQLWRLTRAANKLSKQEAKLAASQTKLAAKQEKMLKSWLENKNVYPDYLYKKLGFAKMGAKASESPNYTVYQDYVNELTTRWVNFGTSPETVYKFLRLDKLGAKASQSPSYPIYEKFLRLIFSN
;
A
#
# COMPACT_ATOMS: atom_id res chain seq x y z
N MET A 1 -29.55 -10.70 -49.23
CA MET A 1 -28.36 -11.58 -49.29
C MET A 1 -27.69 -11.44 -47.93
N ILE A 2 -27.53 -12.43 -47.05
CA ILE A 2 -27.48 -13.90 -47.11
C ILE A 2 -28.18 -14.49 -45.87
N ALA A 3 -28.56 -15.77 -46.00
CA ALA A 3 -29.49 -16.54 -45.18
C ALA A 3 -28.97 -17.09 -43.84
N LEU A 4 -29.95 -17.57 -43.07
CA LEU A 4 -29.94 -18.41 -41.86
C LEU A 4 -28.93 -19.57 -41.90
N LEU A 5 -28.50 -20.04 -40.71
CA LEU A 5 -28.74 -21.42 -40.29
C LEU A 5 -28.59 -21.57 -38.76
N THR A 6 -29.61 -22.21 -38.19
CA THR A 6 -29.82 -22.64 -36.82
C THR A 6 -28.99 -23.88 -36.47
N TYR A 7 -28.63 -24.05 -35.19
CA TYR A 7 -28.49 -25.40 -34.62
C TYR A 7 -29.05 -25.44 -33.20
N SER A 8 -29.96 -26.40 -33.01
CA SER A 8 -30.71 -26.74 -31.81
C SER A 8 -30.52 -28.24 -31.58
N SER A 9 -30.24 -28.67 -30.34
CA SER A 9 -30.53 -30.01 -29.79
C SER A 9 -30.01 -30.01 -28.34
N ALA A 10 -30.81 -29.91 -27.27
CA ALA A 10 -31.86 -30.81 -26.76
C ALA A 10 -31.35 -32.18 -26.28
N ALA A 11 -31.37 -32.39 -24.96
CA ALA A 11 -31.85 -33.62 -24.33
C ALA A 11 -31.93 -33.46 -22.79
N SER A 12 -33.16 -33.27 -22.32
CA SER A 12 -33.61 -33.55 -20.95
C SER A 12 -33.60 -35.05 -20.67
N ALA A 13 -33.41 -35.44 -19.42
CA ALA A 13 -34.19 -36.53 -18.82
C ALA A 13 -34.28 -36.33 -17.31
N GLU A 14 -35.53 -36.30 -16.85
CA GLU A 14 -36.00 -36.13 -15.49
C GLU A 14 -35.95 -37.43 -14.67
N GLY A 15 -36.13 -37.32 -13.35
CA GLY A 15 -36.46 -38.43 -12.44
C GLY A 15 -36.02 -38.08 -11.00
N SER A 16 -36.84 -37.42 -10.18
CA SER A 16 -38.01 -37.91 -9.43
C SER A 16 -37.67 -38.67 -8.13
N TYR A 17 -38.38 -38.26 -7.06
CA TYR A 17 -38.72 -39.00 -5.83
C TYR A 17 -37.76 -38.97 -4.60
N TYR A 18 -38.18 -38.25 -3.54
CA TYR A 18 -37.73 -38.33 -2.13
C TYR A 18 -38.09 -39.72 -1.51
N PRO A 19 -37.64 -40.17 -0.31
CA PRO A 19 -37.15 -39.42 0.87
C PRO A 19 -36.05 -40.11 1.73
N HIS A 20 -35.60 -39.45 2.81
CA HIS A 20 -35.43 -39.95 4.19
C HIS A 20 -34.27 -39.26 4.93
N ARG A 21 -34.62 -38.52 6.00
CA ARG A 21 -33.73 -38.31 7.14
C ARG A 21 -33.48 -39.67 7.80
N VAL A 22 -32.26 -39.91 8.31
CA VAL A 22 -31.97 -40.33 9.70
C VAL A 22 -30.47 -40.68 9.90
N ARG A 23 -29.94 -40.17 11.01
CA ARG A 23 -28.84 -40.63 11.90
C ARG A 23 -27.35 -40.44 11.56
N LYS A 24 -26.68 -39.99 12.63
CA LYS A 24 -25.26 -39.84 12.91
C LYS A 24 -24.52 -41.18 12.80
N ASN A 25 -23.29 -41.13 12.28
CA ASN A 25 -22.17 -42.02 12.56
C ASN A 25 -20.94 -41.08 12.59
N ASP A 26 -20.51 -40.57 13.74
CA ASP A 26 -19.56 -41.19 14.66
C ASP A 26 -18.79 -42.41 14.09
N ASP A 27 -17.47 -42.39 14.29
CA ASP A 27 -16.49 -43.42 13.98
C ASP A 27 -15.92 -43.50 12.55
N ILE A 28 -14.96 -42.61 12.26
CA ILE A 28 -13.76 -43.00 11.48
C ILE A 28 -12.56 -42.94 12.42
N LYS A 29 -12.48 -43.94 13.31
CA LYS A 29 -11.23 -44.34 13.96
C LYS A 29 -10.34 -44.93 12.88
N ARG A 30 -9.41 -44.13 12.35
CA ARG A 30 -8.29 -44.66 11.55
C ARG A 30 -7.36 -45.42 12.50
N ASN A 31 -7.56 -46.73 12.53
CA ASN A 31 -6.60 -47.67 13.07
C ASN A 31 -5.36 -47.66 12.17
N LEU A 32 -4.27 -47.09 12.67
CA LEU A 32 -2.91 -47.34 12.19
C LEU A 32 -2.11 -47.76 13.41
N ARG A 33 -2.27 -49.03 13.79
CA ARG A 33 -1.38 -49.73 14.70
C ARG A 33 -0.21 -50.22 13.85
N ALA A 34 0.92 -49.52 13.93
CA ALA A 34 2.18 -50.06 13.46
C ALA A 34 2.63 -51.13 14.46
N GLU A 35 2.83 -52.35 13.98
CA GLU A 35 3.54 -53.40 14.71
C GLU A 35 5.01 -52.97 14.85
N THR A 36 5.49 -52.89 16.08
CA THR A 36 6.91 -52.70 16.37
C THR A 36 7.48 -54.04 16.79
N THR A 37 8.15 -54.73 15.87
CA THR A 37 9.09 -55.81 16.17
C THR A 37 10.52 -55.28 16.14
N ASN A 38 11.22 -55.51 17.26
CA ASN A 38 12.65 -55.55 17.50
C ASN A 38 13.53 -54.32 17.24
N GLU A 39 14.00 -53.76 18.36
CA GLU A 39 15.41 -53.71 18.82
C GLU A 39 16.54 -53.36 17.82
N SER A 40 17.40 -52.45 18.30
CA SER A 40 18.68 -51.98 17.76
C SER A 40 18.59 -50.97 16.62
N ASP A 41 18.63 -49.70 16.97
CA ASP A 41 19.84 -48.88 16.82
C ASP A 41 19.55 -47.54 17.48
N ASP A 42 20.04 -47.44 18.73
CA ASP A 42 20.46 -46.16 19.28
C ASP A 42 21.57 -45.62 18.35
N ASP A 43 21.53 -44.32 18.13
CA ASP A 43 22.47 -43.52 17.33
C ASP A 43 22.06 -43.33 15.86
N GLU A 44 22.28 -42.12 15.33
CA GLU A 44 21.83 -41.59 14.01
C GLU A 44 20.36 -41.10 14.01
N GLU A 45 19.99 -39.93 14.51
CA GLU A 45 20.11 -38.65 13.79
C GLU A 45 19.79 -37.46 14.73
N ARG A 46 20.63 -37.22 15.75
CA ARG A 46 20.67 -35.90 16.43
C ARG A 46 21.65 -34.99 15.70
N LEU A 47 21.38 -34.66 14.43
CA LEU A 47 22.25 -33.78 13.65
C LEU A 47 22.41 -32.36 14.25
N LEU A 48 21.58 -31.97 15.24
CA LEU A 48 21.70 -30.71 16.01
C LEU A 48 21.33 -30.80 17.51
N GLY A 49 21.02 -31.99 18.06
CA GLY A 49 20.64 -32.15 19.48
C GLY A 49 19.33 -31.46 19.94
N ILE A 50 18.47 -31.02 19.01
CA ILE A 50 17.22 -30.30 19.29
C ILE A 50 16.08 -31.31 19.46
N ASP A 51 15.36 -31.26 20.59
CA ASP A 51 14.17 -32.08 20.84
C ASP A 51 12.97 -31.64 19.97
N SER A 52 12.10 -32.57 19.60
CA SER A 52 10.83 -32.36 18.89
C SER A 52 9.99 -31.21 19.46
N LEU A 53 9.94 -31.08 20.80
CA LEU A 53 9.24 -30.01 21.48
C LEU A 53 9.93 -28.65 21.28
N GLN A 54 11.26 -28.64 21.29
CA GLN A 54 12.06 -27.44 21.01
C GLN A 54 11.88 -27.01 19.55
N LEU A 55 11.87 -27.95 18.60
CA LEU A 55 11.61 -27.69 17.19
C LEU A 55 10.20 -27.10 16.97
N TRP A 56 9.18 -27.63 17.65
CA TRP A 56 7.83 -27.07 17.61
C TRP A 56 7.77 -25.65 18.19
N ARG A 57 8.48 -25.39 19.29
CA ARG A 57 8.56 -24.04 19.87
C ARG A 57 9.26 -23.06 18.92
N LEU A 58 10.36 -23.48 18.30
CA LEU A 58 11.12 -22.67 17.33
C LEU A 58 10.29 -22.35 16.10
N THR A 59 9.62 -23.33 15.50
CA THR A 59 8.73 -23.11 14.34
C THR A 59 7.53 -22.22 14.70
N ARG A 60 6.95 -22.39 15.89
CA ARG A 60 5.87 -21.52 16.37
C ARG A 60 6.35 -20.08 16.63
N ALA A 61 7.57 -19.91 17.15
CA ALA A 61 8.19 -18.60 17.34
C ALA A 61 8.48 -17.94 15.98
N ALA A 62 9.04 -18.66 15.02
CA ALA A 62 9.30 -18.18 13.66
C ALA A 62 7.99 -17.76 12.96
N ASN A 63 6.93 -18.57 13.06
CA ASN A 63 5.61 -18.23 12.51
C ASN A 63 4.97 -17.01 13.20
N LYS A 64 5.28 -16.76 14.47
CA LYS A 64 4.81 -15.57 15.19
C LYS A 64 5.55 -14.32 14.71
N LEU A 65 6.86 -14.40 14.53
CA LEU A 65 7.70 -13.32 14.01
C LEU A 65 7.32 -12.96 12.57
N SER A 66 7.19 -13.96 11.68
CA SER A 66 6.77 -13.73 10.29
C SER A 66 5.38 -13.09 10.20
N LYS A 67 4.45 -13.47 11.09
CA LYS A 67 3.12 -12.83 11.18
C LYS A 67 3.19 -11.40 11.71
N GLN A 68 4.18 -11.05 12.55
CA GLN A 68 4.40 -9.68 12.99
C GLN A 68 5.03 -8.83 11.88
N GLU A 69 6.03 -9.37 11.18
CA GLU A 69 6.66 -8.72 10.02
C GLU A 69 5.65 -8.46 8.90
N ALA A 70 4.81 -9.45 8.57
CA ALA A 70 3.76 -9.28 7.57
C ALA A 70 2.75 -8.20 7.97
N LYS A 71 2.45 -8.03 9.27
CA LYS A 71 1.57 -6.95 9.76
C LYS A 71 2.22 -5.58 9.66
N LEU A 72 3.52 -5.47 9.93
CA LEU A 72 4.29 -4.23 9.79
C LEU A 72 4.41 -3.83 8.31
N ALA A 73 4.71 -4.78 7.42
CA ALA A 73 4.71 -4.54 5.98
C ALA A 73 3.32 -4.14 5.47
N ALA A 74 2.25 -4.81 5.94
CA ALA A 74 0.88 -4.47 5.59
C ALA A 74 0.45 -3.08 6.12
N SER A 75 0.96 -2.63 7.27
CA SER A 75 0.67 -1.29 7.77
C SER A 75 1.44 -0.21 6.99
N GLN A 76 2.71 -0.46 6.65
CA GLN A 76 3.52 0.43 5.82
C GLN A 76 2.94 0.61 4.41
N THR A 77 2.55 -0.49 3.75
CA THR A 77 1.90 -0.44 2.43
C THR A 77 0.57 0.32 2.46
N LYS A 78 -0.25 0.14 3.51
CA LYS A 78 -1.49 0.92 3.70
C LYS A 78 -1.21 2.41 3.90
N LEU A 79 -0.16 2.77 4.65
CA LEU A 79 0.26 4.14 4.85
C LEU A 79 0.72 4.78 3.53
N ALA A 80 1.57 4.09 2.76
CA ALA A 80 2.02 4.55 1.45
C ALA A 80 0.84 4.75 0.49
N ALA A 81 -0.07 3.78 0.39
CA ALA A 81 -1.28 3.90 -0.43
C ALA A 81 -2.17 5.08 -0.01
N LYS A 82 -2.21 5.42 1.29
CA LYS A 82 -2.92 6.60 1.78
C LYS A 82 -2.21 7.89 1.36
N GLN A 83 -0.87 7.93 1.44
CA GLN A 83 -0.06 9.07 1.03
C GLN A 83 -0.18 9.34 -0.47
N GLU A 84 -0.14 8.31 -1.31
CA GLU A 84 -0.35 8.42 -2.75
C GLU A 84 -1.74 8.98 -3.10
N LYS A 85 -2.80 8.49 -2.42
CA LYS A 85 -4.16 9.02 -2.61
C LYS A 85 -4.25 10.50 -2.24
N MET A 86 -3.63 10.90 -1.14
CA MET A 86 -3.56 12.31 -0.74
C MET A 86 -2.84 13.14 -1.80
N LEU A 87 -1.65 12.71 -2.25
CA LEU A 87 -0.86 13.37 -3.27
C LEU A 87 -1.66 13.56 -4.57
N LYS A 88 -2.30 12.50 -5.09
CA LYS A 88 -3.16 12.56 -6.28
C LYS A 88 -4.29 13.57 -6.10
N SER A 89 -4.99 13.50 -4.95
CA SER A 89 -6.07 14.45 -4.67
C SER A 89 -5.58 15.91 -4.64
N TRP A 90 -4.36 16.17 -4.12
CA TRP A 90 -3.83 17.53 -4.08
C TRP A 90 -3.42 18.05 -5.45
N LEU A 91 -2.90 17.17 -6.32
CA LEU A 91 -2.51 17.50 -7.69
C LEU A 91 -3.70 17.71 -8.63
N GLU A 92 -4.83 17.03 -8.39
CA GLU A 92 -6.07 17.20 -9.17
C GLU A 92 -6.84 18.47 -8.75
N ASN A 93 -6.73 18.85 -7.48
CA ASN A 93 -7.46 19.99 -6.94
C ASN A 93 -6.74 21.32 -7.21
N LYS A 94 -7.25 22.10 -8.17
CA LYS A 94 -6.72 23.45 -8.52
C LYS A 94 -6.75 24.47 -7.36
N ASN A 95 -7.58 24.23 -6.35
CA ASN A 95 -7.70 25.10 -5.17
C ASN A 95 -6.64 24.81 -4.09
N VAL A 96 -5.87 23.74 -4.25
CA VAL A 96 -4.81 23.34 -3.33
C VAL A 96 -3.50 23.94 -3.82
N TYR A 97 -2.92 24.81 -3.00
CA TYR A 97 -1.63 25.46 -3.25
C TYR A 97 -0.68 25.18 -2.08
N PRO A 98 0.65 25.27 -2.29
CA PRO A 98 1.64 24.86 -1.30
C PRO A 98 1.49 25.52 0.07
N ASP A 99 1.25 26.83 0.15
CA ASP A 99 1.08 27.53 1.44
C ASP A 99 -0.18 27.05 2.20
N TYR A 100 -1.27 26.73 1.50
CA TYR A 100 -2.46 26.14 2.15
C TYR A 100 -2.15 24.78 2.75
N LEU A 101 -1.47 23.89 2.01
CA LEU A 101 -1.08 22.59 2.55
C LEU A 101 -0.09 22.73 3.70
N TYR A 102 0.86 23.65 3.58
CA TYR A 102 1.86 23.91 4.62
C TYR A 102 1.20 24.29 5.95
N LYS A 103 0.18 25.16 5.90
CA LYS A 103 -0.63 25.53 7.07
C LYS A 103 -1.55 24.39 7.53
N LYS A 104 -2.22 23.69 6.61
CA LYS A 104 -3.15 22.58 6.92
C LYS A 104 -2.45 21.41 7.59
N LEU A 105 -1.22 21.10 7.19
CA LEU A 105 -0.38 20.06 7.78
C LEU A 105 0.30 20.51 9.08
N GLY A 106 0.12 21.77 9.49
CA GLY A 106 0.65 22.31 10.73
C GLY A 106 2.14 22.62 10.69
N PHE A 107 2.79 22.62 9.52
CA PHE A 107 4.22 22.92 9.40
C PHE A 107 4.55 24.34 9.86
N ALA A 108 3.63 25.29 9.68
CA ALA A 108 3.77 26.65 10.21
C ALA A 108 3.98 26.69 11.74
N LYS A 109 3.42 25.73 12.50
CA LYS A 109 3.62 25.64 13.96
C LYS A 109 4.89 24.89 14.34
N MET A 110 5.36 23.98 13.47
CA MET A 110 6.54 23.17 13.70
C MET A 110 7.85 23.88 13.35
N GLY A 111 7.79 24.87 12.45
CA GLY A 111 8.97 25.63 12.03
C GLY A 111 10.07 24.70 11.50
N ALA A 112 11.27 24.79 12.09
CA ALA A 112 12.41 23.96 11.70
C ALA A 112 12.18 22.44 11.89
N LYS A 113 11.25 22.04 12.77
CA LYS A 113 10.91 20.62 12.99
C LYS A 113 9.92 20.06 11.97
N ALA A 114 9.46 20.88 11.01
CA ALA A 114 8.53 20.42 9.99
C ALA A 114 9.09 19.23 9.20
N SER A 115 10.40 19.18 8.98
CA SER A 115 11.09 18.08 8.28
C SER A 115 11.06 16.74 9.00
N GLU A 116 10.83 16.73 10.32
CA GLU A 116 10.73 15.50 11.11
C GLU A 116 9.35 14.82 10.96
N SER A 117 8.38 15.51 10.37
CA SER A 117 7.04 14.97 10.17
C SER A 117 7.01 13.96 9.02
N PRO A 118 6.36 12.80 9.17
CA PRO A 118 6.18 11.85 8.07
C PRO A 118 5.33 12.42 6.92
N ASN A 119 4.56 13.48 7.17
CA ASN A 119 3.80 14.17 6.14
C ASN A 119 4.66 15.14 5.30
N TYR A 120 5.86 15.49 5.76
CA TYR A 120 6.73 16.43 5.08
C TYR A 120 7.26 15.86 3.77
N THR A 121 7.59 14.57 3.74
CA THR A 121 8.00 13.86 2.52
C THR A 121 6.91 13.95 1.46
N VAL A 122 5.65 13.68 1.82
CA VAL A 122 4.51 13.76 0.88
C VAL A 122 4.30 15.20 0.37
N TYR A 123 4.53 16.20 1.21
CA TYR A 123 4.48 17.59 0.80
C TYR A 123 5.60 17.95 -0.17
N GLN A 124 6.83 17.46 0.07
CA GLN A 124 7.95 17.63 -0.84
C GLN A 124 7.68 16.98 -2.20
N ASP A 125 7.14 15.76 -2.21
CA ASP A 125 6.74 15.07 -3.44
C ASP A 125 5.69 15.86 -4.21
N TYR A 126 4.70 16.42 -3.51
CA TYR A 126 3.72 17.32 -4.11
C TYR A 126 4.36 18.55 -4.76
N VAL A 127 5.28 19.22 -4.06
CA VAL A 127 5.99 20.40 -4.60
C VAL A 127 6.84 20.03 -5.81
N ASN A 128 7.53 18.89 -5.78
CA ASN A 128 8.35 18.39 -6.88
C ASN A 128 7.50 18.12 -8.12
N GLU A 129 6.43 17.32 -7.99
CA GLU A 129 5.50 17.01 -9.08
C GLU A 129 4.86 18.26 -9.68
N LEU A 130 4.45 19.20 -8.84
CA LEU A 130 3.87 20.46 -9.25
C LEU A 130 4.87 21.31 -10.06
N THR A 131 6.12 21.38 -9.61
CA THR A 131 7.18 22.11 -10.30
C THR A 131 7.52 21.45 -11.64
N THR A 132 7.65 20.12 -11.68
CA THR A 132 7.87 19.36 -12.91
C THR A 132 6.75 19.58 -13.91
N ARG A 133 5.49 19.57 -13.47
CA ARG A 133 4.34 19.89 -14.34
C ARG A 133 4.45 21.29 -14.94
N TRP A 134 4.78 22.30 -14.14
CA TRP A 134 4.91 23.66 -14.65
C TRP A 134 5.99 23.79 -15.72
N VAL A 135 7.14 23.15 -15.50
CA VAL A 135 8.23 23.11 -16.48
C VAL A 135 7.78 22.40 -17.76
N ASN A 136 7.18 21.21 -17.64
CA ASN A 136 6.73 20.42 -18.78
C ASN A 136 5.65 21.12 -19.61
N PHE A 137 4.76 21.88 -18.97
CA PHE A 137 3.72 22.65 -19.64
C PHE A 137 4.21 24.02 -20.15
N GLY A 138 5.48 24.39 -19.93
CA GLY A 138 5.99 25.72 -20.30
C GLY A 138 5.23 26.85 -19.60
N THR A 139 4.83 26.63 -18.35
CA THR A 139 4.01 27.60 -17.60
C THR A 139 4.81 28.89 -17.37
N SER A 140 4.20 30.06 -17.61
CA SER A 140 4.92 31.31 -17.40
C SER A 140 5.22 31.57 -15.91
N PRO A 141 6.36 32.21 -15.57
CA PRO A 141 6.68 32.60 -14.20
C PRO A 141 5.57 33.40 -13.51
N GLU A 142 4.91 34.30 -14.24
CA GLU A 142 3.80 35.10 -13.71
C GLU A 142 2.61 34.22 -13.29
N THR A 143 2.30 33.19 -14.07
CA THR A 143 1.22 32.25 -13.75
C THR A 143 1.54 31.46 -12.48
N VAL A 144 2.79 30.99 -12.35
CA VAL A 144 3.26 30.29 -11.14
C VAL A 144 3.21 31.21 -9.92
N TYR A 145 3.64 32.46 -10.08
CA TYR A 145 3.63 33.46 -9.01
C TYR A 145 2.22 33.73 -8.46
N LYS A 146 1.22 33.86 -9.36
CA LYS A 146 -0.21 34.00 -9.00
C LYS A 146 -0.78 32.71 -8.41
N PHE A 147 -0.41 31.54 -8.93
CA PHE A 147 -0.85 30.24 -8.39
C PHE A 147 -0.42 30.07 -6.93
N LEU A 148 0.83 30.45 -6.63
CA LEU A 148 1.40 30.45 -5.28
C LEU A 148 0.84 31.55 -4.37
N ARG A 149 -0.04 32.41 -4.90
CA ARG A 149 -0.66 33.57 -4.23
C ARG A 149 0.37 34.59 -3.72
N LEU A 150 1.54 34.64 -4.34
CA LEU A 150 2.60 35.57 -3.96
C LEU A 150 2.24 37.01 -4.37
N ASP A 151 1.41 37.16 -5.42
CA ASP A 151 0.80 38.42 -5.85
C ASP A 151 0.00 39.10 -4.72
N LYS A 152 -0.72 38.31 -3.92
CA LYS A 152 -1.53 38.82 -2.81
C LYS A 152 -0.70 39.29 -1.62
N LEU A 153 0.57 38.90 -1.54
CA LEU A 153 1.46 39.23 -0.43
C LEU A 153 2.28 40.49 -0.69
N GLY A 154 2.39 40.92 -1.96
CA GLY A 154 3.15 42.10 -2.35
C GLY A 154 4.58 42.06 -1.81
N ALA A 155 4.99 43.10 -1.06
CA ALA A 155 6.32 43.20 -0.45
C ALA A 155 6.65 42.07 0.55
N LYS A 156 5.64 41.34 1.06
CA LYS A 156 5.82 40.21 1.99
C LYS A 156 5.95 38.86 1.28
N ALA A 157 5.96 38.84 -0.06
CA ALA A 157 6.05 37.59 -0.83
C ALA A 157 7.29 36.77 -0.47
N SER A 158 8.44 37.41 -0.25
CA SER A 158 9.69 36.75 0.14
C SER A 158 9.65 36.06 1.51
N GLN A 159 8.70 36.42 2.37
CA GLN A 159 8.50 35.80 3.68
C GLN A 159 7.58 34.56 3.60
N SER A 160 6.98 34.31 2.43
CA SER A 160 6.09 33.17 2.23
C SER A 160 6.87 31.86 2.18
N PRO A 161 6.36 30.77 2.79
CA PRO A 161 6.94 29.44 2.60
C PRO A 161 6.83 28.96 1.14
N SER A 162 6.00 29.59 0.32
CA SER A 162 5.91 29.33 -1.13
C SER A 162 7.01 30.01 -1.95
N TYR A 163 7.72 31.01 -1.41
CA TYR A 163 8.70 31.76 -2.19
C TYR A 163 9.91 30.92 -2.62
N PRO A 164 10.50 30.06 -1.77
CA PRO A 164 11.56 29.15 -2.21
C PRO A 164 11.14 28.18 -3.32
N ILE A 165 9.84 27.83 -3.39
CA ILE A 165 9.28 26.99 -4.45
C ILE A 165 9.29 27.73 -5.78
N TYR A 166 8.91 29.01 -5.78
CA TYR A 166 8.98 29.86 -6.95
C TYR A 166 10.42 30.02 -7.44
N GLU A 167 11.37 30.28 -6.54
CA GLU A 167 12.78 30.35 -6.92
C GLU A 167 13.29 29.06 -7.53
N LYS A 168 12.92 27.90 -6.96
CA LYS A 168 13.29 26.59 -7.51
C LYS A 168 12.75 26.43 -8.93
N PHE A 169 11.50 26.82 -9.17
CA PHE A 169 10.91 26.81 -10.51
C PHE A 169 11.68 27.71 -11.48
N LEU A 170 11.98 28.96 -11.10
CA LEU A 170 12.78 29.88 -11.92
C LEU A 170 14.13 29.29 -12.29
N ARG A 171 14.83 28.70 -11.31
CA ARG A 171 16.12 28.04 -11.57
C ARG A 171 15.96 26.94 -12.61
N LEU A 172 14.95 26.08 -12.51
CA LEU A 172 14.75 24.98 -13.45
C LEU A 172 14.46 25.42 -14.89
N ILE A 173 13.75 26.53 -15.09
CA ILE A 173 13.44 27.02 -16.44
C ILE A 173 14.55 27.88 -17.06
N PHE A 174 15.45 28.45 -16.24
CA PHE A 174 16.56 29.29 -16.69
C PHE A 174 17.92 28.59 -16.64
N SER A 175 18.00 27.41 -16.03
CA SER A 175 19.20 26.55 -16.03
C SER A 175 19.27 25.59 -17.20
N ASN A 176 18.22 25.56 -18.04
CA ASN A 176 18.08 24.70 -19.20
C ASN A 176 18.26 25.53 -20.48
#